data_AF-A0A954VQG3-F1
#
_entry.id   AF-A0A954VQG3-F1
#
_cell.length_a   1.000
_cell.length_b   1.000
_cell.length_c   1.000
_cell.angle_alpha   90.00
_cell.angle_beta   90.00
_cell.angle_gamma   90.00
#
_symmetry.space_group_name_H-M   'P 1'
#
loop_
_entity.id
_entity.type
_entity.pdbx_description
1 polymer ?
#
loop_
_entity_poly.entity_id
_entity_poly.type
_entity_poly.pdbx_seq_one_letter_code
_entity_poly.pdbx_strand_id
1 'polypeptide(L)'
;LYELLLTQVVGVGVATSPKSPSARLLPSGAIEPVGFELHQGLVDYPPQSFVGYRLLSEYFAFPQKFLFFDVHLNGTFAKQQGSQLELYFYLKERWQDLEPHIQADSVQLNATPIVNLFSKRAEPIRLTHFDASYTITPDARRPVAHEVYSIDSVDAISSDGEQLEFLPFYSFRHVHEKNSRAFWHATRRVLKSDKEIEFGHELDISFVDLEFNPLEPGSWTIDIETTCTNRNLPSHMPFGGGQPFLQLEVGGAVDRVVCLTKPTPAFRPPIGQALRWKAVSHLSLNHLSLVDDELGATALRELLKVYDFRMDEITANSIIGLINAQSKPILGRIPGDRSGGMCRGLQTTLTFDESKYSAGNMYLFASILDRFLALYCNINSFNQTSALTSKRKGVQYRWPARGGLQRIL
;
A
#
# COMPACT_ATOMS: atom_id res chain seq x y z
N LEU A 1 -0.04 9.97 19.88
CA LEU A 1 -0.30 8.69 20.56
C LEU A 1 0.47 7.53 19.94
N TYR A 2 0.25 7.19 18.67
CA TYR A 2 0.92 6.07 17.97
C TYR A 2 2.45 6.02 18.17
N GLU A 3 3.15 7.13 17.91
CA GLU A 3 4.60 7.25 18.15
C GLU A 3 4.99 6.89 19.59
N LEU A 4 4.25 7.37 20.59
CA LEU A 4 4.56 7.13 22.00
C LEU A 4 4.37 5.66 22.38
N LEU A 5 3.33 5.02 21.84
CA LEU A 5 3.08 3.59 22.08
C LEU A 5 4.24 2.72 21.59
N LEU A 6 4.89 3.12 20.49
CA LEU A 6 5.98 2.35 19.88
C LEU A 6 7.38 2.73 20.36
N THR A 7 7.56 3.90 20.97
CA THR A 7 8.90 4.42 21.34
C THR A 7 9.08 4.66 22.84
N GLN A 8 8.00 5.00 23.54
CA GLN A 8 8.03 5.44 24.94
C GLN A 8 7.44 4.42 25.91
N VAL A 9 6.82 3.34 25.45
CA VAL A 9 6.30 2.30 26.36
C VAL A 9 7.45 1.54 27.03
N VAL A 10 7.43 1.49 28.37
CA VAL A 10 8.36 0.68 29.18
C VAL A 10 7.81 -0.69 29.54
N GLY A 11 6.49 -0.83 29.55
CA GLY A 11 5.82 -2.08 29.87
C GLY A 11 4.32 -1.99 29.60
N VAL A 12 3.72 -3.16 29.35
CA VAL A 12 2.27 -3.29 29.17
C VAL A 12 1.73 -4.19 30.27
N GLY A 13 0.91 -3.63 31.14
CA GLY A 13 0.15 -4.37 32.14
C GLY A 13 -1.18 -4.82 31.57
N VAL A 14 -1.62 -6.02 31.95
CA VAL A 14 -2.95 -6.51 31.63
C VAL A 14 -3.64 -6.99 32.89
N ALA A 15 -4.88 -6.55 33.08
CA ALA A 15 -5.70 -6.92 34.23
C ALA A 15 -7.19 -6.98 33.86
N THR A 16 -8.00 -7.60 34.71
CA THR A 16 -9.47 -7.58 34.61
C THR A 16 -10.10 -6.38 35.34
N SER A 17 -9.33 -5.72 36.21
CA SER A 17 -9.69 -4.47 36.89
C SER A 17 -8.44 -3.82 37.49
N PRO A 18 -8.47 -2.53 37.88
CA PRO A 18 -7.30 -1.83 38.42
C PRO A 18 -6.74 -2.42 39.72
N LYS A 19 -7.56 -3.15 40.48
CA LYS A 19 -7.17 -3.81 41.74
C LYS A 19 -7.06 -5.33 41.60
N SER A 20 -7.04 -5.85 40.37
CA SER A 20 -7.04 -7.29 40.16
C SER A 20 -5.73 -7.92 40.63
N PRO A 21 -5.77 -8.95 41.50
CA PRO A 21 -4.58 -9.68 41.92
C PRO A 21 -3.97 -10.51 40.77
N SER A 22 -4.67 -10.64 39.65
CA SER A 22 -4.23 -11.38 38.46
C SER A 22 -3.55 -10.48 37.42
N ALA A 23 -3.16 -9.25 37.77
CA ALA A 23 -2.43 -8.36 36.88
C ALA A 23 -1.10 -8.98 36.43
N ARG A 24 -0.82 -8.93 35.12
CA ARG A 24 0.37 -9.51 34.50
C ARG A 24 1.04 -8.45 33.63
N LEU A 25 2.37 -8.46 33.63
CA LEU A 25 3.13 -7.69 32.64
C LEU A 25 3.38 -8.57 31.41
N LEU A 26 3.13 -8.02 30.24
CA LEU A 26 3.53 -8.64 28.98
C LEU A 26 5.06 -8.53 28.80
N PRO A 27 5.68 -9.47 28.06
CA PRO A 27 7.11 -9.40 27.79
C PRO A 27 7.46 -8.16 26.93
N SER A 28 8.74 -7.82 26.93
CA SER A 28 9.28 -6.77 26.04
C SER A 28 8.96 -7.11 24.57
N GLY A 29 8.54 -6.10 23.79
CA GLY A 29 8.15 -6.30 22.39
C GLY A 29 6.71 -6.77 22.20
N ALA A 30 5.86 -6.70 23.23
CA ALA A 30 4.46 -7.05 23.10
C ALA A 30 3.65 -6.12 22.18
N ILE A 31 4.17 -4.94 21.82
CA ILE A 31 3.51 -4.01 20.89
C ILE A 31 4.26 -4.04 19.57
N GLU A 32 3.56 -4.30 18.48
CA GLU A 32 4.14 -4.32 17.14
C GLU A 32 3.37 -3.43 16.18
N PRO A 33 4.05 -2.64 15.33
CA PRO A 33 3.37 -1.84 14.32
C PRO A 33 2.82 -2.73 13.19
N VAL A 34 1.65 -2.39 12.67
CA VAL A 34 0.95 -3.10 11.60
C VAL A 34 0.89 -2.23 10.34
N GLY A 35 0.87 -2.88 9.18
CA GLY A 35 0.75 -2.26 7.85
C GLY A 35 1.99 -2.41 6.97
N PHE A 36 3.08 -2.97 7.51
CA PHE A 36 4.38 -3.06 6.84
C PHE A 36 4.69 -4.42 6.21
N GLU A 37 3.99 -5.48 6.62
CA GLU A 37 4.25 -6.84 6.15
C GLU A 37 3.64 -7.10 4.75
N LEU A 38 4.15 -8.12 4.05
CA LEU A 38 3.71 -8.44 2.68
C LEU A 38 2.19 -8.67 2.59
N HIS A 39 1.64 -9.47 3.52
CA HIS A 39 0.22 -9.83 3.61
C HIS A 39 -0.68 -8.70 4.11
N GLN A 40 -0.09 -7.60 4.58
CA GLN A 40 -0.82 -6.42 5.06
C GLN A 40 -0.97 -5.36 3.94
N GLY A 41 -0.72 -5.72 2.67
CA GLY A 41 -0.90 -4.83 1.51
C GLY A 41 -2.37 -4.45 1.29
N LEU A 42 -2.62 -3.25 0.78
CA LEU A 42 -3.96 -2.80 0.35
C LEU A 42 -4.20 -3.02 -1.14
N VAL A 43 -3.15 -2.96 -1.94
CA VAL A 43 -3.21 -3.12 -3.38
C VAL A 43 -2.47 -4.37 -3.78
N ASP A 44 -3.06 -5.11 -4.72
CA ASP A 44 -2.38 -6.20 -5.37
C ASP A 44 -1.13 -5.67 -6.06
N TYR A 45 -0.02 -6.35 -5.81
CA TYR A 45 1.28 -5.97 -6.32
C TYR A 45 1.91 -7.19 -6.97
N PRO A 46 2.37 -7.09 -8.23
CA PRO A 46 2.94 -8.24 -8.91
C PRO A 46 4.10 -8.83 -8.10
N PRO A 47 4.19 -10.17 -7.95
CA PRO A 47 5.27 -10.81 -7.19
C PRO A 47 6.68 -10.47 -7.70
N GLN A 48 6.78 -10.10 -8.97
CA GLN A 48 8.01 -9.71 -9.67
C GLN A 48 8.45 -8.28 -9.31
N SER A 49 7.59 -7.48 -8.68
CA SER A 49 7.84 -6.07 -8.39
C SER A 49 8.40 -5.88 -6.97
N PHE A 50 9.26 -4.87 -6.82
CA PHE A 50 9.89 -4.58 -5.53
C PHE A 50 8.88 -4.02 -4.52
N VAL A 51 8.60 -4.78 -3.46
CA VAL A 51 7.58 -4.49 -2.44
C VAL A 51 7.81 -3.17 -1.72
N GLY A 52 9.07 -2.69 -1.62
CA GLY A 52 9.35 -1.40 -0.98
C GLY A 52 8.65 -0.23 -1.67
N TYR A 53 8.47 -0.28 -2.99
CA TYR A 53 7.72 0.74 -3.74
C TYR A 53 6.22 0.73 -3.44
N ARG A 54 5.66 -0.43 -3.09
CA ARG A 54 4.28 -0.53 -2.61
C ARG A 54 4.11 0.25 -1.30
N LEU A 55 5.03 0.10 -0.35
CA LEU A 55 4.98 0.83 0.92
C LEU A 55 4.97 2.35 0.73
N LEU A 56 5.80 2.86 -0.19
CA LEU A 56 5.82 4.29 -0.53
C LEU A 56 4.47 4.73 -1.13
N SER A 57 3.96 3.97 -2.11
CA SER A 57 2.69 4.26 -2.78
C SER A 57 1.53 4.28 -1.79
N GLU A 58 1.46 3.30 -0.89
CA GLU A 58 0.43 3.19 0.14
C GLU A 58 0.53 4.29 1.18
N TYR A 59 1.74 4.68 1.58
CA TYR A 59 1.95 5.76 2.54
C TYR A 59 1.48 7.11 1.97
N PHE A 60 1.86 7.41 0.73
CA PHE A 60 1.41 8.64 0.09
C PHE A 60 -0.10 8.60 -0.17
N ALA A 61 -0.67 7.48 -0.61
CA ALA A 61 -2.11 7.40 -0.86
C ALA A 61 -2.95 7.45 0.44
N PHE A 62 -2.62 6.63 1.43
CA PHE A 62 -3.44 6.43 2.63
C PHE A 62 -2.58 6.11 3.88
N PRO A 63 -1.95 7.14 4.50
CA PRO A 63 -1.03 6.93 5.62
C PRO A 63 -1.69 6.30 6.86
N GLN A 64 -3.01 6.45 7.02
CA GLN A 64 -3.77 5.87 8.14
C GLN A 64 -3.68 4.34 8.20
N LYS A 65 -3.40 3.68 7.06
CA LYS A 65 -3.12 2.23 7.01
C LYS A 65 -2.04 1.81 8.01
N PHE A 66 -1.05 2.65 8.25
CA PHE A 66 0.10 2.35 9.11
C PHE A 66 -0.11 2.75 10.58
N LEU A 67 -1.28 3.30 10.92
CA LEU A 67 -1.63 3.67 12.30
C LEU A 67 -2.26 2.53 13.09
N PHE A 68 -2.00 1.29 12.70
CA PHE A 68 -2.41 0.08 13.40
C PHE A 68 -1.23 -0.48 14.21
N PHE A 69 -1.54 -1.11 15.34
CA PHE A 69 -0.57 -1.84 16.14
C PHE A 69 -1.22 -3.06 16.78
N ASP A 70 -0.47 -4.14 16.88
CA ASP A 70 -0.88 -5.36 17.57
C ASP A 70 -0.35 -5.37 18.99
N VAL A 71 -1.11 -5.99 19.89
CA VAL A 71 -0.68 -6.28 21.26
C VAL A 71 -0.66 -7.80 21.47
N HIS A 72 0.53 -8.37 21.56
CA HIS A 72 0.75 -9.81 21.72
C HIS A 72 0.47 -10.24 23.15
N LEU A 73 -0.66 -10.92 23.30
CA LEU A 73 -1.22 -11.35 24.58
C LEU A 73 -0.62 -12.68 25.11
N ASN A 74 0.22 -13.38 24.34
CA ASN A 74 1.03 -14.55 24.73
C ASN A 74 0.36 -15.60 25.63
N GLY A 75 -0.92 -15.91 25.39
CA GLY A 75 -1.64 -16.93 26.15
C GLY A 75 -1.85 -16.61 27.64
N THR A 76 -1.56 -15.37 28.06
CA THR A 76 -1.65 -14.91 29.47
C THR A 76 -3.08 -15.00 30.05
N PHE A 77 -4.06 -15.29 29.18
CA PHE A 77 -5.51 -15.24 29.43
C PHE A 77 -6.19 -16.60 29.56
N ALA A 78 -5.49 -17.72 29.33
CA ALA A 78 -6.12 -19.05 29.27
C ALA A 78 -6.84 -19.50 30.56
N LYS A 79 -6.74 -18.72 31.66
CA LYS A 79 -7.36 -19.00 32.97
C LYS A 79 -8.17 -17.84 33.56
N GLN A 80 -8.36 -16.73 32.84
CA GLN A 80 -9.09 -15.56 33.35
C GLN A 80 -10.60 -15.73 33.11
N GLN A 81 -11.42 -15.49 34.14
CA GLN A 81 -12.89 -15.46 34.03
C GLN A 81 -13.36 -13.99 33.99
N GLY A 82 -14.24 -13.66 33.04
CA GLY A 82 -14.84 -12.33 32.93
C GLY A 82 -15.09 -11.89 31.48
N SER A 83 -15.76 -10.75 31.31
CA SER A 83 -16.11 -10.15 30.02
C SER A 83 -15.34 -8.85 29.71
N GLN A 84 -14.42 -8.44 30.59
CA GLN A 84 -13.68 -7.18 30.47
C GLN A 84 -12.19 -7.42 30.65
N LEU A 85 -11.40 -6.71 29.84
CA LEU A 85 -9.95 -6.70 29.87
C LEU A 85 -9.45 -5.27 29.79
N GLU A 86 -8.51 -4.92 30.66
CA GLU A 86 -7.88 -3.60 30.70
C GLU A 86 -6.39 -3.73 30.38
N LEU A 87 -5.93 -2.94 29.39
CA LEU A 87 -4.54 -2.81 29.00
C LEU A 87 -3.98 -1.49 29.53
N TYR A 88 -2.86 -1.58 30.26
CA TYR A 88 -2.16 -0.46 30.86
C TYR A 88 -0.83 -0.25 30.14
N PHE A 89 -0.71 0.88 29.42
CA PHE A 89 0.52 1.24 28.72
C PHE A 89 1.34 2.21 29.58
N TYR A 90 2.42 1.73 30.19
CA TYR A 90 3.29 2.56 31.00
C TYR A 90 4.31 3.27 30.11
N LEU A 91 4.32 4.61 30.13
CA LEU A 91 5.26 5.44 29.36
C LEU A 91 6.48 5.83 30.20
N LYS A 92 7.63 6.03 29.56
CA LYS A 92 8.89 6.49 30.19
C LYS A 92 8.73 7.82 30.91
N GLU A 93 7.97 8.73 30.31
CA GLU A 93 7.80 10.10 30.76
C GLU A 93 6.32 10.49 30.70
N ARG A 94 5.96 11.53 31.46
CA ARG A 94 4.61 12.10 31.45
C ARG A 94 4.47 13.09 30.29
N TRP A 95 3.42 12.93 29.49
CA TRP A 95 3.10 13.79 28.36
C TRP A 95 1.84 14.63 28.63
N GLN A 96 2.01 15.75 29.35
CA GLN A 96 0.89 16.60 29.78
C GLN A 96 0.07 17.15 28.61
N ASP A 97 0.71 17.45 27.48
CA ASP A 97 0.01 17.98 26.30
C ASP A 97 -0.88 16.94 25.61
N LEU A 98 -0.60 15.65 25.79
CA LEU A 98 -1.39 14.58 25.18
C LEU A 98 -2.63 14.22 26.02
N GLU A 99 -2.55 14.36 27.35
CA GLU A 99 -3.59 13.97 28.31
C GLU A 99 -5.00 14.51 27.94
N PRO A 100 -5.18 15.79 27.55
CA PRO A 100 -6.48 16.33 27.16
C PRO A 100 -7.03 15.81 25.82
N HIS A 101 -6.16 15.24 24.97
CA HIS A 101 -6.51 14.79 23.62
C HIS A 101 -6.85 13.29 23.56
N ILE A 102 -6.67 12.55 24.64
CA ILE A 102 -7.03 11.13 24.70
C ILE A 102 -8.51 11.02 25.07
N GLN A 103 -9.27 10.42 24.17
CA GLN A 103 -10.70 10.16 24.31
C GLN A 103 -10.99 8.66 24.20
N ALA A 104 -12.20 8.25 24.58
CA ALA A 104 -12.61 6.85 24.54
C ALA A 104 -12.58 6.25 23.10
N ASP A 105 -12.67 7.10 22.09
CA ASP A 105 -12.63 6.75 20.67
C ASP A 105 -11.24 6.88 20.03
N SER A 106 -10.21 7.28 20.79
CA SER A 106 -8.83 7.45 20.29
C SER A 106 -8.17 6.14 19.85
N VAL A 107 -8.68 5.00 20.32
CA VAL A 107 -8.28 3.66 19.88
C VAL A 107 -9.55 2.90 19.53
N GLN A 108 -9.60 2.38 18.30
CA GLN A 108 -10.73 1.61 17.78
C GLN A 108 -10.30 0.16 17.57
N LEU A 109 -11.12 -0.78 18.03
CA LEU A 109 -10.99 -2.20 17.68
C LEU A 109 -11.90 -2.51 16.49
N ASN A 110 -11.66 -3.64 15.81
CA ASN A 110 -12.46 -4.09 14.66
C ASN A 110 -12.49 -3.08 13.49
N ALA A 111 -11.42 -2.31 13.34
CA ALA A 111 -11.22 -1.42 12.21
C ALA A 111 -10.32 -2.10 11.17
N THR A 112 -10.61 -1.90 9.89
CA THR A 112 -9.73 -2.31 8.79
C THR A 112 -9.79 -1.26 7.69
N PRO A 113 -8.66 -0.93 7.02
CA PRO A 113 -8.71 -0.20 5.77
C PRO A 113 -9.49 -0.99 4.72
N ILE A 114 -10.18 -0.28 3.83
CA ILE A 114 -10.92 -0.85 2.70
C ILE A 114 -10.51 -0.13 1.42
N VAL A 115 -10.49 -0.86 0.30
CA VAL A 115 -10.23 -0.30 -1.03
C VAL A 115 -11.47 -0.52 -1.88
N ASN A 116 -11.88 0.49 -2.65
CA ASN A 116 -13.06 0.41 -3.49
C ASN A 116 -12.76 -0.33 -4.81
N LEU A 117 -12.69 -1.66 -4.73
CA LEU A 117 -12.53 -2.58 -5.85
C LEU A 117 -13.59 -3.68 -5.75
N PHE A 118 -14.22 -4.00 -6.86
CA PHE A 118 -15.23 -5.06 -6.95
C PHE A 118 -15.18 -5.73 -8.32
N SER A 119 -15.51 -7.03 -8.37
CA SER A 119 -15.62 -7.75 -9.64
C SER A 119 -16.90 -7.33 -10.37
N LYS A 120 -16.79 -7.15 -11.68
CA LYS A 120 -17.91 -6.85 -12.58
C LYS A 120 -17.62 -7.38 -13.98
N ARG A 121 -18.59 -8.08 -14.54
CA ARG A 121 -18.59 -8.48 -15.95
C ARG A 121 -18.88 -7.25 -16.81
N ALA A 122 -18.05 -7.01 -17.82
CA ALA A 122 -18.24 -5.91 -18.76
C ALA A 122 -19.33 -6.23 -19.80
N GLU A 123 -19.80 -5.22 -20.51
CA GLU A 123 -20.71 -5.37 -21.64
C GLU A 123 -20.05 -6.23 -22.73
N PRO A 124 -20.76 -7.21 -23.30
CA PRO A 124 -20.19 -8.11 -24.30
C PRO A 124 -19.80 -7.37 -25.57
N ILE A 125 -18.64 -7.71 -26.13
CA ILE A 125 -18.11 -7.08 -27.34
C ILE A 125 -18.25 -8.04 -28.50
N ARG A 126 -18.99 -7.66 -29.54
CA ARG A 126 -19.04 -8.45 -30.77
C ARG A 126 -17.76 -8.22 -31.58
N LEU A 127 -17.00 -9.27 -31.83
CA LEU A 127 -15.75 -9.18 -32.57
C LEU A 127 -16.02 -9.10 -34.07
N THR A 128 -15.89 -7.90 -34.63
CA THR A 128 -16.16 -7.64 -36.06
C THR A 128 -14.89 -7.40 -36.89
N HIS A 129 -13.77 -7.13 -36.24
CA HIS A 129 -12.50 -6.70 -36.84
C HIS A 129 -12.57 -5.43 -37.70
N PHE A 130 -13.63 -4.62 -37.58
CA PHE A 130 -13.69 -3.30 -38.22
C PHE A 130 -12.88 -2.24 -37.47
N ASP A 131 -12.78 -2.38 -36.15
CA ASP A 131 -11.99 -1.50 -35.29
C ASP A 131 -10.72 -2.18 -34.81
N ALA A 132 -9.63 -1.40 -34.70
CA ALA A 132 -8.34 -1.87 -34.19
C ALA A 132 -8.37 -2.15 -32.67
N SER A 133 -9.30 -1.53 -31.95
CA SER A 133 -9.47 -1.67 -30.51
C SER A 133 -10.90 -1.38 -30.11
N TYR A 134 -11.38 -2.04 -29.06
CA TYR A 134 -12.73 -1.91 -28.53
C TYR A 134 -12.69 -1.36 -27.11
N THR A 135 -13.57 -0.42 -26.76
CA THR A 135 -13.63 0.11 -25.39
C THR A 135 -14.34 -0.85 -24.47
N ILE A 136 -13.68 -1.22 -23.36
CA ILE A 136 -14.29 -2.05 -22.31
C ILE A 136 -15.24 -1.17 -21.50
N THR A 137 -16.52 -1.51 -21.54
CA THR A 137 -17.57 -0.79 -20.82
C THR A 137 -18.13 -1.65 -19.69
N PRO A 138 -17.91 -1.31 -18.40
CA PRO A 138 -18.44 -2.12 -17.30
C PRO A 138 -19.96 -2.13 -17.18
N ASP A 139 -20.62 -1.00 -17.47
CA ASP A 139 -22.08 -0.87 -17.40
C ASP A 139 -22.52 0.24 -18.38
N ALA A 140 -23.15 -0.14 -19.49
CA ALA A 140 -23.57 0.81 -20.52
C ALA A 140 -24.63 1.81 -20.01
N ARG A 141 -25.37 1.46 -18.95
CA ARG A 141 -26.40 2.34 -18.37
C ARG A 141 -25.80 3.40 -17.45
N ARG A 142 -24.56 3.19 -16.99
CA ARG A 142 -23.85 4.09 -16.06
C ARG A 142 -22.38 4.25 -16.49
N PRO A 143 -22.11 4.80 -17.68
CA PRO A 143 -20.77 4.83 -18.27
C PRO A 143 -19.75 5.63 -17.44
N VAL A 144 -20.21 6.63 -16.69
CA VAL A 144 -19.36 7.48 -15.83
C VAL A 144 -19.22 6.96 -14.39
N ALA A 145 -19.98 5.93 -14.00
CA ALA A 145 -19.99 5.45 -12.61
C ALA A 145 -18.85 4.48 -12.30
N HIS A 146 -18.28 3.84 -13.32
CA HIS A 146 -17.31 2.78 -13.17
C HIS A 146 -16.04 3.06 -13.99
N GLU A 147 -14.91 2.63 -13.47
CA GLU A 147 -13.63 2.62 -14.17
C GLU A 147 -13.00 1.24 -14.00
N VAL A 148 -12.52 0.67 -15.11
CA VAL A 148 -11.87 -0.64 -15.12
C VAL A 148 -10.50 -0.51 -14.44
N TYR A 149 -10.28 -1.22 -13.35
CA TYR A 149 -9.00 -1.32 -12.65
C TYR A 149 -8.09 -2.33 -13.36
N SER A 150 -8.55 -3.58 -13.51
CA SER A 150 -7.86 -4.66 -14.21
C SER A 150 -8.83 -5.47 -15.08
N ILE A 151 -8.25 -6.15 -16.08
CA ILE A 151 -8.90 -7.22 -16.83
C ILE A 151 -8.46 -8.53 -16.17
N ASP A 152 -9.41 -9.33 -15.75
CA ASP A 152 -9.16 -10.54 -14.96
C ASP A 152 -9.20 -11.79 -15.85
N SER A 153 -10.18 -11.88 -16.77
CA SER A 153 -10.23 -12.87 -17.85
C SER A 153 -10.85 -12.30 -19.14
N VAL A 154 -10.56 -12.94 -20.26
CA VAL A 154 -11.11 -12.60 -21.58
C VAL A 154 -11.43 -13.89 -22.31
N ASP A 155 -12.71 -14.13 -22.53
CA ASP A 155 -13.22 -15.35 -23.14
C ASP A 155 -14.04 -15.00 -24.37
N ALA A 156 -13.95 -15.80 -25.42
CA ALA A 156 -14.75 -15.64 -26.63
C ALA A 156 -15.69 -16.83 -26.79
N ILE A 157 -16.94 -16.54 -27.13
CA ILE A 157 -17.99 -17.52 -27.34
C ILE A 157 -18.49 -17.41 -28.79
N SER A 158 -18.44 -18.51 -29.54
CA SER A 158 -18.96 -18.56 -30.90
C SER A 158 -20.48 -18.78 -30.93
N SER A 159 -21.12 -18.51 -32.08
CA SER A 159 -22.54 -18.83 -32.28
C SER A 159 -22.86 -20.33 -32.11
N ASP A 160 -21.87 -21.18 -32.37
CA ASP A 160 -22.00 -22.64 -32.31
C ASP A 160 -21.65 -23.19 -30.91
N GLY A 161 -21.34 -22.30 -29.96
CA GLY A 161 -21.03 -22.64 -28.57
C GLY A 161 -19.57 -23.01 -28.31
N GLU A 162 -18.68 -22.83 -29.30
CA GLU A 162 -17.24 -22.97 -29.07
C GLU A 162 -16.76 -21.85 -28.14
N GLN A 163 -15.83 -22.20 -27.25
CA GLN A 163 -15.23 -21.26 -26.31
C GLN A 163 -13.72 -21.19 -26.52
N LEU A 164 -13.19 -19.97 -26.49
CA LEU A 164 -11.77 -19.71 -26.68
C LEU A 164 -11.31 -18.66 -25.65
N GLU A 165 -10.37 -19.03 -24.78
CA GLU A 165 -9.73 -18.09 -23.86
C GLU A 165 -8.67 -17.27 -24.61
N PHE A 166 -8.66 -15.95 -24.39
CA PHE A 166 -7.60 -15.07 -24.86
C PHE A 166 -6.61 -14.79 -23.73
N LEU A 167 -5.32 -14.98 -24.00
CA LEU A 167 -4.27 -14.74 -23.02
C LEU A 167 -3.70 -13.31 -23.12
N PRO A 168 -3.22 -12.71 -22.02
CA PRO A 168 -2.56 -11.41 -22.07
C PRO A 168 -1.27 -11.47 -22.90
N PHE A 169 -1.13 -10.58 -23.89
CA PHE A 169 -0.01 -10.56 -24.84
C PHE A 169 1.37 -10.40 -24.18
N TYR A 170 1.47 -9.67 -23.07
CA TYR A 170 2.73 -9.51 -22.33
C TYR A 170 2.89 -10.48 -21.14
N SER A 171 2.20 -11.62 -21.16
CA SER A 171 2.35 -12.64 -20.11
C SER A 171 3.46 -13.65 -20.42
N PHE A 172 4.07 -14.24 -19.39
CA PHE A 172 5.02 -15.36 -19.54
C PHE A 172 4.32 -16.71 -19.78
N ARG A 173 2.97 -16.76 -19.81
CA ARG A 173 2.20 -18.01 -19.99
C ARG A 173 2.38 -18.61 -21.39
N HIS A 174 2.78 -17.80 -22.37
CA HIS A 174 3.03 -18.18 -23.78
C HIS A 174 4.04 -19.32 -23.96
N VAL A 175 4.95 -19.49 -22.99
CA VAL A 175 6.02 -20.49 -23.10
C VAL A 175 5.50 -21.91 -22.85
N HIS A 176 4.42 -22.06 -22.09
CA HIS A 176 3.86 -23.37 -21.71
C HIS A 176 2.70 -23.82 -22.61
N GLU A 177 1.98 -22.90 -23.22
CA GLU A 177 0.85 -23.20 -24.10
C GLU A 177 1.21 -23.03 -25.58
N LYS A 178 1.90 -24.04 -26.14
CA LYS A 178 2.32 -24.06 -27.56
C LYS A 178 1.18 -23.96 -28.58
N ASN A 179 -0.08 -24.03 -28.15
CA ASN A 179 -1.26 -24.01 -29.01
C ASN A 179 -2.16 -22.78 -28.81
N SER A 180 -1.84 -21.86 -27.89
CA SER A 180 -2.66 -20.65 -27.74
C SER A 180 -2.38 -19.69 -28.89
N ARG A 181 -3.41 -19.39 -29.69
CA ARG A 181 -3.36 -18.50 -30.87
C ARG A 181 -4.07 -17.16 -30.65
N ALA A 182 -4.65 -16.95 -29.47
CA ALA A 182 -5.53 -15.84 -29.19
C ALA A 182 -4.98 -15.01 -28.03
N PHE A 183 -4.55 -13.79 -28.33
CA PHE A 183 -3.96 -12.88 -27.36
C PHE A 183 -4.72 -11.57 -27.31
N TRP A 184 -4.70 -10.92 -26.15
CA TRP A 184 -5.22 -9.58 -25.98
C TRP A 184 -4.17 -8.62 -25.45
N HIS A 185 -4.28 -7.37 -25.86
CA HIS A 185 -3.50 -6.26 -25.33
C HIS A 185 -4.43 -5.09 -25.00
N ALA A 186 -4.27 -4.50 -23.82
CA ALA A 186 -5.10 -3.40 -23.36
C ALA A 186 -4.30 -2.10 -23.25
N THR A 187 -4.88 -1.00 -23.72
CA THR A 187 -4.30 0.34 -23.62
C THR A 187 -5.22 1.24 -22.82
N ARG A 188 -4.66 1.93 -21.83
CA ARG A 188 -5.40 2.88 -21.00
C ARG A 188 -5.33 4.28 -21.61
N ARG A 189 -6.48 4.92 -21.78
CA ARG A 189 -6.59 6.30 -22.28
C ARG A 189 -7.23 7.23 -21.26
N VAL A 190 -6.81 8.49 -21.28
CA VAL A 190 -7.33 9.53 -20.40
C VAL A 190 -8.61 10.09 -21.00
N LEU A 191 -9.70 10.04 -20.24
CA LEU A 191 -10.88 10.86 -20.49
C LEU A 191 -10.59 12.27 -19.98
N LYS A 192 -10.50 13.22 -20.91
CA LYS A 192 -10.48 14.64 -20.53
C LYS A 192 -11.83 14.99 -19.92
N SER A 193 -11.79 15.70 -18.79
CA SER A 193 -13.03 16.22 -18.22
C SER A 193 -13.63 17.24 -19.18
N ASP A 194 -14.89 17.02 -19.54
CA ASP A 194 -15.77 18.07 -20.06
C ASP A 194 -16.83 18.35 -18.99
N LYS A 195 -17.62 19.41 -19.10
CA LYS A 195 -18.59 19.86 -18.08
C LYS A 195 -19.54 18.75 -17.57
N GLU A 196 -19.72 17.67 -18.34
CA GLU A 196 -20.59 16.54 -18.02
C GLU A 196 -19.86 15.27 -17.57
N ILE A 197 -18.55 15.13 -17.85
CA ILE A 197 -17.78 13.91 -17.57
C ILE A 197 -16.61 14.25 -16.65
N GLU A 198 -16.62 13.63 -15.48
CA GLU A 198 -15.50 13.73 -14.53
C GLU A 198 -14.26 13.00 -15.08
N PHE A 199 -13.09 13.57 -14.80
CA PHE A 199 -11.80 12.99 -15.19
C PHE A 199 -11.66 11.52 -14.77
N GLY A 200 -11.23 10.67 -15.70
CA GLY A 200 -11.05 9.25 -15.45
C GLY A 200 -10.23 8.57 -16.54
N HIS A 201 -10.12 7.25 -16.45
CA HIS A 201 -9.54 6.45 -17.53
C HIS A 201 -10.56 5.51 -18.16
N GLU A 202 -10.37 5.26 -19.45
CA GLU A 202 -11.00 4.17 -20.18
C GLU A 202 -9.93 3.18 -20.63
N LEU A 203 -10.36 1.93 -20.79
CA LEU A 203 -9.49 0.83 -21.19
C LEU A 203 -9.99 0.30 -22.53
N ASP A 204 -9.14 0.40 -23.54
CA ASP A 204 -9.41 -0.20 -24.86
C ASP A 204 -8.65 -1.52 -24.96
N ILE A 205 -9.29 -2.54 -25.53
CA ILE A 205 -8.73 -3.86 -25.76
C ILE A 205 -8.59 -4.15 -27.25
N SER A 206 -7.44 -4.70 -27.62
CA SER A 206 -7.12 -5.18 -28.95
C SER A 206 -6.84 -6.66 -28.90
N PHE A 207 -7.26 -7.37 -29.94
CA PHE A 207 -7.09 -8.81 -30.08
C PHE A 207 -6.03 -9.09 -31.15
N VAL A 208 -5.10 -9.99 -30.85
CA VAL A 208 -3.92 -10.29 -31.66
C VAL A 208 -3.75 -11.80 -31.76
N ASP A 209 -3.45 -12.27 -32.96
CA ASP A 209 -2.91 -13.61 -33.21
C ASP A 209 -1.45 -13.47 -33.65
N LEU A 210 -0.58 -14.37 -33.18
CA LEU A 210 0.85 -14.41 -33.54
C LEU A 210 1.06 -14.76 -35.01
N GLU A 211 0.13 -15.49 -35.63
CA GLU A 211 0.16 -15.83 -37.05
C GLU A 211 -0.48 -14.73 -37.92
N PHE A 212 -0.99 -13.65 -37.31
CA PHE A 212 -1.77 -12.59 -37.96
C PHE A 212 -2.96 -13.12 -38.77
N ASN A 213 -3.52 -14.26 -38.38
CA ASN A 213 -4.74 -14.77 -38.97
C ASN A 213 -5.92 -14.22 -38.16
N PRO A 214 -6.71 -13.27 -38.70
CA PRO A 214 -7.91 -12.84 -38.01
C PRO A 214 -8.83 -14.06 -37.81
N LEU A 215 -9.24 -14.31 -36.56
CA LEU A 215 -10.32 -15.25 -36.27
C LEU A 215 -11.53 -14.89 -37.15
N GLU A 216 -12.31 -15.88 -37.58
CA GLU A 216 -13.40 -15.64 -38.52
C GLU A 216 -14.30 -14.48 -38.05
N PRO A 217 -14.40 -13.37 -38.83
CA PRO A 217 -15.13 -12.19 -38.40
C PRO A 217 -16.62 -12.47 -38.19
N GLY A 218 -17.16 -12.01 -37.05
CA GLY A 218 -18.60 -11.96 -36.82
C GLY A 218 -19.25 -13.18 -36.17
N SER A 219 -18.49 -14.25 -35.88
CA SER A 219 -18.97 -15.43 -35.13
C SER A 219 -18.72 -15.35 -33.62
N TRP A 220 -17.81 -14.48 -33.16
CA TRP A 220 -17.38 -14.43 -31.76
C TRP A 220 -17.96 -13.25 -30.96
N THR A 221 -18.44 -13.55 -29.77
CA THR A 221 -18.78 -12.57 -28.73
C THR A 221 -17.78 -12.67 -27.60
N ILE A 222 -17.13 -11.56 -27.26
CA ILE A 222 -16.14 -11.49 -26.19
C ILE A 222 -16.84 -11.15 -24.88
N ASP A 223 -16.61 -12.00 -23.89
CA ASP A 223 -16.98 -11.85 -22.49
C ASP A 223 -15.73 -11.48 -21.69
N ILE A 224 -15.83 -10.45 -20.87
CA ILE A 224 -14.67 -9.91 -20.12
C ILE A 224 -15.05 -9.77 -18.66
N GLU A 225 -14.31 -10.47 -17.80
CA GLU A 225 -14.37 -10.27 -16.36
C GLU A 225 -13.35 -9.19 -15.96
N THR A 226 -13.82 -8.22 -15.18
CA THR A 226 -13.01 -7.07 -14.78
C THR A 226 -13.12 -6.81 -13.30
N THR A 227 -12.06 -6.27 -12.72
CA THR A 227 -12.14 -5.58 -11.44
C THR A 227 -12.36 -4.10 -11.72
N CYS A 228 -13.37 -3.52 -11.09
CA CYS A 228 -13.82 -2.15 -11.29
C CYS A 228 -13.73 -1.32 -10.01
N THR A 229 -13.74 0.00 -10.17
CA THR A 229 -13.88 0.98 -9.07
C THR A 229 -14.98 2.00 -9.40
N ASN A 230 -15.50 2.72 -8.40
CA ASN A 230 -16.52 3.75 -8.61
C ASN A 230 -15.97 5.15 -8.94
N ARG A 231 -14.79 5.24 -9.54
CA ARG A 231 -14.11 6.52 -9.84
C ARG A 231 -14.05 7.41 -8.59
N ASN A 232 -14.45 8.67 -8.72
CA ASN A 232 -14.45 9.66 -7.64
C ASN A 232 -15.79 9.75 -6.90
N LEU A 233 -16.78 8.92 -7.24
CA LEU A 233 -18.07 8.91 -6.55
C LEU A 233 -17.92 8.72 -5.03
N PRO A 234 -17.02 7.87 -4.51
CA PRO A 234 -16.87 7.72 -3.07
C PRO A 234 -16.49 9.01 -2.34
N SER A 235 -15.67 9.87 -2.96
CA SER A 235 -15.26 11.14 -2.35
C SER A 235 -16.38 12.19 -2.28
N HIS A 236 -17.43 12.01 -3.08
CA HIS A 236 -18.62 12.86 -3.08
C HIS A 236 -19.70 12.40 -2.09
N MET A 237 -19.56 11.20 -1.51
CA MET A 237 -20.49 10.72 -0.50
C MET A 237 -20.46 11.61 0.76
N PRO A 238 -21.62 11.85 1.40
CA PRO A 238 -21.66 12.51 2.69
C PRO A 238 -20.86 11.70 3.72
N PHE A 239 -20.21 12.40 4.64
CA PHE A 239 -19.41 11.80 5.70
C PHE A 239 -19.73 12.44 7.04
N GLY A 240 -19.80 11.60 8.08
CA GLY A 240 -20.19 12.01 9.43
C GLY A 240 -21.65 11.68 9.75
N GLY A 241 -22.00 11.66 11.03
CA GLY A 241 -23.37 11.35 11.48
C GLY A 241 -23.85 9.93 11.11
N GLY A 242 -22.93 8.98 10.89
CA GLY A 242 -23.24 7.63 10.43
C GLY A 242 -23.25 7.44 8.91
N GLN A 243 -22.90 8.48 8.14
CA GLN A 243 -22.72 8.41 6.69
C GLN A 243 -21.28 8.08 6.28
N PRO A 244 -21.04 7.41 5.14
CA PRO A 244 -22.07 6.80 4.28
C PRO A 244 -22.68 5.55 4.92
N PHE A 245 -23.95 5.26 4.60
CA PHE A 245 -24.59 4.01 5.01
C PHE A 245 -24.04 2.84 4.19
N LEU A 246 -23.32 1.94 4.84
CA LEU A 246 -22.79 0.72 4.24
C LEU A 246 -23.67 -0.46 4.63
N GLN A 247 -24.01 -1.28 3.63
CA GLN A 247 -24.75 -2.52 3.81
C GLN A 247 -23.86 -3.70 3.46
N LEU A 248 -24.00 -4.78 4.21
CA LEU A 248 -23.30 -6.02 3.91
C LEU A 248 -23.99 -6.70 2.72
N GLU A 249 -23.20 -7.11 1.73
CA GLU A 249 -23.68 -7.89 0.60
C GLU A 249 -24.10 -9.31 1.04
N VAL A 250 -23.35 -9.87 1.98
CA VAL A 250 -23.62 -11.17 2.61
C VAL A 250 -23.71 -10.97 4.12
N GLY A 251 -24.75 -11.52 4.74
CA GLY A 251 -24.96 -11.40 6.19
C GLY A 251 -23.80 -11.94 7.04
N GLY A 252 -23.75 -11.54 8.31
CA GLY A 252 -22.71 -11.97 9.24
C GLY A 252 -22.93 -11.41 10.64
N ALA A 253 -22.07 -11.77 11.59
CA ALA A 253 -22.07 -11.26 12.96
C ALA A 253 -21.51 -9.83 13.05
N VAL A 254 -22.10 -8.91 12.28
CA VAL A 254 -21.71 -7.50 12.19
C VAL A 254 -22.97 -6.67 12.35
N ASP A 255 -23.04 -5.90 13.44
CA ASP A 255 -24.18 -5.04 13.75
C ASP A 255 -24.24 -3.82 12.81
N ARG A 256 -23.09 -3.17 12.60
CA ARG A 256 -22.99 -1.97 11.74
C ARG A 256 -21.58 -1.79 11.21
N VAL A 257 -21.49 -1.26 9.99
CA VAL A 257 -20.24 -0.79 9.38
C VAL A 257 -20.25 0.73 9.34
N VAL A 258 -19.18 1.36 9.83
CA VAL A 258 -19.04 2.82 9.89
C VAL A 258 -17.68 3.22 9.33
N CYS A 259 -17.66 4.23 8.46
CA CYS A 259 -16.40 4.83 8.02
C CYS A 259 -15.82 5.70 9.13
N LEU A 260 -14.61 5.38 9.60
CA LEU A 260 -13.87 6.21 10.56
C LEU A 260 -13.25 7.45 9.92
N THR A 261 -12.96 7.38 8.61
CA THR A 261 -12.40 8.46 7.83
C THR A 261 -13.21 8.66 6.55
N LYS A 262 -13.24 9.88 6.04
CA LYS A 262 -13.89 10.18 4.76
C LYS A 262 -13.24 9.33 3.64
N PRO A 263 -14.02 8.71 2.74
CA PRO A 263 -13.47 8.05 1.56
C PRO A 263 -12.57 9.01 0.76
N THR A 264 -11.39 8.54 0.39
CA THR A 264 -10.41 9.33 -0.35
C THR A 264 -10.82 9.46 -1.82
N PRO A 265 -10.39 10.51 -2.53
CA PRO A 265 -10.49 10.56 -3.99
C PRO A 265 -9.63 9.45 -4.62
N ALA A 266 -9.90 9.11 -5.87
CA ALA A 266 -9.09 8.16 -6.62
C ALA A 266 -7.82 8.82 -7.15
N PHE A 267 -6.64 8.32 -6.74
CA PHE A 267 -5.36 8.77 -7.25
C PHE A 267 -5.00 7.98 -8.51
N ARG A 268 -4.79 8.70 -9.61
CA ARG A 268 -4.54 8.13 -10.94
C ARG A 268 -3.08 8.35 -11.34
N PRO A 269 -2.35 7.32 -11.77
CA PRO A 269 -1.00 7.51 -12.30
C PRO A 269 -1.06 8.33 -13.59
N PRO A 270 -0.03 9.15 -13.88
CA PRO A 270 0.06 9.83 -15.16
C PRO A 270 0.19 8.82 -16.30
N ILE A 271 -0.31 9.16 -17.49
CA ILE A 271 -0.21 8.34 -18.71
C ILE A 271 0.72 9.03 -19.72
N GLY A 272 1.28 8.26 -20.65
CA GLY A 272 2.05 8.78 -21.78
C GLY A 272 3.46 9.22 -21.37
N GLN A 273 3.87 10.42 -21.82
CA GLN A 273 5.25 10.89 -21.66
C GLN A 273 5.67 11.03 -20.19
N ALA A 274 4.77 11.49 -19.32
CA ALA A 274 5.04 11.63 -17.89
C ALA A 274 5.28 10.26 -17.21
N LEU A 275 4.54 9.21 -17.62
CA LEU A 275 4.78 7.85 -17.15
C LEU A 275 6.14 7.34 -17.60
N ARG A 276 6.52 7.58 -18.86
CA ARG A 276 7.82 7.18 -19.41
C ARG A 276 8.96 7.84 -18.64
N TRP A 277 8.86 9.13 -18.34
CA TRP A 277 9.88 9.82 -17.53
C TRP A 277 9.93 9.28 -16.11
N LYS A 278 8.78 9.02 -15.46
CA LYS A 278 8.76 8.37 -14.14
C LYS A 278 9.43 7.00 -14.19
N ALA A 279 9.19 6.20 -15.24
CA ALA A 279 9.84 4.91 -15.42
C ALA A 279 11.35 5.04 -15.64
N VAL A 280 11.81 6.02 -16.44
CA VAL A 280 13.24 6.32 -16.61
C VAL A 280 13.85 6.74 -15.27
N SER A 281 13.26 7.69 -14.56
CA SER A 281 13.72 8.11 -13.22
C SER A 281 13.82 6.92 -12.28
N HIS A 282 12.81 6.05 -12.27
CA HIS A 282 12.78 4.86 -11.45
C HIS A 282 13.93 3.88 -11.76
N LEU A 283 14.17 3.59 -13.04
CA LEU A 283 15.26 2.69 -13.46
C LEU A 283 16.64 3.32 -13.24
N SER A 284 16.79 4.63 -13.45
CA SER A 284 18.05 5.34 -13.22
C SER A 284 18.40 5.43 -11.72
N LEU A 285 17.40 5.55 -10.84
CA LEU A 285 17.60 5.60 -9.39
C LEU A 285 18.07 4.27 -8.79
N ASN A 286 17.86 3.15 -9.49
CA ASN A 286 18.45 1.86 -9.12
C ASN A 286 19.98 1.82 -9.26
N HIS A 287 20.56 2.75 -10.02
CA HIS A 287 22.01 2.85 -10.25
C HIS A 287 22.67 3.95 -9.40
N LEU A 288 21.90 4.81 -8.74
CA LEU A 288 22.41 5.83 -7.84
C LEU A 288 22.47 5.26 -6.42
N SER A 289 23.57 5.52 -5.71
CA SER A 289 23.63 5.25 -4.28
C SER A 289 22.62 6.17 -3.60
N LEU A 290 21.45 5.63 -3.22
CA LEU A 290 20.35 6.37 -2.59
C LEU A 290 20.73 7.02 -1.27
N VAL A 291 21.92 6.71 -0.74
CA VAL A 291 22.37 7.12 0.58
C VAL A 291 23.85 7.54 0.57
N ASP A 292 24.30 8.17 -0.52
CA ASP A 292 25.63 8.79 -0.61
C ASP A 292 25.66 10.21 -0.03
N ASP A 293 26.82 10.62 0.51
CA ASP A 293 26.94 11.78 1.40
C ASP A 293 26.58 13.14 0.77
N GLU A 294 26.70 13.29 -0.56
CA GLU A 294 26.45 14.57 -1.25
C GLU A 294 25.08 14.64 -1.93
N LEU A 295 24.58 13.53 -2.48
CA LEU A 295 23.39 13.51 -3.34
C LEU A 295 22.29 12.55 -2.86
N GLY A 296 22.52 11.76 -1.81
CA GLY A 296 21.58 10.72 -1.35
C GLY A 296 20.20 11.27 -1.01
N ALA A 297 20.13 12.36 -0.25
CA ALA A 297 18.86 12.99 0.08
C ALA A 297 18.11 13.52 -1.16
N THR A 298 18.83 14.07 -2.13
CA THR A 298 18.24 14.56 -3.38
C THR A 298 17.68 13.40 -4.19
N ALA A 299 18.45 12.32 -4.35
CA ALA A 299 18.00 11.12 -5.05
C ALA A 299 16.76 10.50 -4.37
N LEU A 300 16.77 10.39 -3.04
CA LEU A 300 15.64 9.85 -2.29
C LEU A 300 14.40 10.75 -2.41
N ARG A 301 14.55 12.08 -2.38
CA ARG A 301 13.41 13.00 -2.60
C ARG A 301 12.84 12.86 -4.01
N GLU A 302 13.67 12.73 -5.04
CA GLU A 302 13.19 12.51 -6.41
C GLU A 302 12.47 11.16 -6.54
N LEU A 303 12.99 10.11 -5.91
CA LEU A 303 12.31 8.82 -5.84
C LEU A 303 10.93 8.95 -5.18
N LEU A 304 10.85 9.63 -4.04
CA LEU A 304 9.60 9.80 -3.30
C LEU A 304 8.54 10.56 -4.12
N LYS A 305 8.95 11.58 -4.89
CA LYS A 305 8.05 12.31 -5.81
C LYS A 305 7.46 11.43 -6.91
N VAL A 306 8.13 10.35 -7.31
CA VAL A 306 7.58 9.39 -8.28
C VAL A 306 6.33 8.72 -7.72
N TYR A 307 6.30 8.46 -6.41
CA TYR A 307 5.23 7.76 -5.68
C TYR A 307 4.18 8.67 -5.06
N ASP A 308 4.46 9.96 -4.93
CA ASP A 308 3.47 10.94 -4.51
C ASP A 308 2.47 11.25 -5.64
N PHE A 309 1.36 10.50 -5.66
CA PHE A 309 0.24 10.75 -6.57
C PHE A 309 -0.75 11.79 -6.06
N ARG A 310 -0.66 12.19 -4.78
CA ARG A 310 -1.52 13.23 -4.20
C ARG A 310 -1.06 14.61 -4.61
N MET A 311 0.26 14.82 -4.63
CA MET A 311 0.90 16.09 -4.94
C MET A 311 0.31 17.24 -4.11
N ASP A 312 0.03 16.98 -2.83
CA ASP A 312 -0.51 17.98 -1.91
C ASP A 312 0.61 18.62 -1.08
N GLU A 313 0.29 19.69 -0.37
CA GLU A 313 1.29 20.44 0.40
C GLU A 313 1.87 19.62 1.56
N ILE A 314 1.09 18.69 2.12
CA ILE A 314 1.51 17.86 3.26
C ILE A 314 2.53 16.82 2.80
N THR A 315 2.28 16.14 1.68
CA THR A 315 3.20 15.17 1.10
C THR A 315 4.45 15.86 0.57
N ALA A 316 4.31 17.01 -0.09
CA ALA A 316 5.44 17.81 -0.56
C ALA A 316 6.34 18.29 0.59
N ASN A 317 5.76 18.78 1.69
CA ASN A 317 6.51 19.17 2.88
C ASN A 317 7.21 17.97 3.53
N SER A 318 6.55 16.80 3.59
CA SER A 318 7.17 15.57 4.09
C SER A 318 8.39 15.15 3.26
N ILE A 319 8.33 15.32 1.93
CA ILE A 319 9.46 15.00 1.05
C ILE A 319 10.59 16.02 1.23
N ILE A 320 10.29 17.32 1.15
CA ILE A 320 11.30 18.40 1.26
C ILE A 320 11.92 18.44 2.66
N GLY A 321 11.16 18.04 3.68
CA GLY A 321 11.62 17.94 5.06
C GLY A 321 12.72 16.90 5.29
N LEU A 322 12.99 15.99 4.34
CA LEU A 322 14.20 15.16 4.37
C LEU A 322 15.39 15.99 3.88
N ILE A 323 16.22 16.48 4.80
CA ILE A 323 17.35 17.36 4.52
C ILE A 323 18.55 16.55 4.03
N ASN A 324 18.90 15.49 4.74
CA ASN A 324 20.10 14.70 4.50
C ASN A 324 19.84 13.19 4.65
N ALA A 325 20.60 12.37 3.92
CA ALA A 325 20.55 10.91 3.98
C ALA A 325 21.96 10.37 3.72
N GLN A 326 22.57 9.78 4.75
CA GLN A 326 23.96 9.32 4.74
C GLN A 326 24.06 7.87 5.17
N SER A 327 24.86 7.06 4.47
CA SER A 327 25.12 5.68 4.83
C SER A 327 26.57 5.46 5.15
N LYS A 328 26.82 4.67 6.19
CA LYS A 328 28.15 4.13 6.47
C LYS A 328 28.10 2.62 6.63
N PRO A 329 29.13 1.89 6.16
CA PRO A 329 29.21 0.45 6.37
C PRO A 329 29.39 0.13 7.86
N ILE A 330 28.66 -0.86 8.35
CA ILE A 330 28.76 -1.37 9.72
C ILE A 330 28.78 -2.91 9.73
N LEU A 331 29.31 -3.48 10.81
CA LEU A 331 29.18 -4.90 11.11
C LEU A 331 28.16 -5.05 12.25
N GLY A 332 27.21 -5.97 12.09
CA GLY A 332 26.14 -6.15 13.07
C GLY A 332 25.54 -7.55 13.02
N ARG A 333 24.82 -7.88 14.09
CA ARG A 333 24.00 -9.09 14.15
C ARG A 333 22.59 -8.77 13.68
N ILE A 334 22.01 -9.66 12.89
CA ILE A 334 20.65 -9.50 12.39
C ILE A 334 19.71 -10.29 13.30
N PRO A 335 18.64 -9.68 13.82
CA PRO A 335 17.65 -10.39 14.62
C PRO A 335 16.97 -11.48 13.79
N GLY A 336 16.91 -12.72 14.31
CA GLY A 336 16.10 -13.80 13.72
C GLY A 336 16.88 -14.98 13.11
N ASP A 337 18.18 -14.85 12.88
CA ASP A 337 19.01 -16.01 12.50
C ASP A 337 19.49 -16.74 13.78
N ARG A 338 19.18 -18.04 13.87
CA ARG A 338 19.55 -18.92 14.99
C ARG A 338 21.08 -19.04 15.14
N SER A 339 21.85 -18.60 14.15
CA SER A 339 23.28 -18.83 14.05
C SER A 339 24.16 -17.66 14.54
N GLY A 340 23.57 -16.51 14.90
CA GLY A 340 24.33 -15.40 15.52
C GLY A 340 25.47 -14.81 14.68
N GLY A 341 25.45 -15.01 13.35
CA GLY A 341 26.48 -14.54 12.43
C GLY A 341 26.58 -13.02 12.40
N MET A 342 27.80 -12.50 12.29
CA MET A 342 28.03 -11.09 11.97
C MET A 342 27.91 -10.92 10.47
N CYS A 343 27.06 -9.98 10.06
CA CYS A 343 26.87 -9.61 8.67
C CYS A 343 27.40 -8.18 8.45
N ARG A 344 27.82 -7.87 7.22
CA ARG A 344 28.13 -6.50 6.81
C ARG A 344 26.83 -5.84 6.35
N GLY A 345 26.51 -4.69 6.92
CA GLY A 345 25.33 -3.91 6.59
C GLY A 345 25.65 -2.43 6.42
N LEU A 346 24.60 -1.64 6.26
CA LEU A 346 24.65 -0.18 6.21
C LEU A 346 23.93 0.39 7.42
N GLN A 347 24.51 1.43 8.01
CA GLN A 347 23.81 2.31 8.93
C GLN A 347 23.39 3.55 8.16
N THR A 348 22.09 3.65 7.87
CA THR A 348 21.51 4.81 7.22
C THR A 348 21.07 5.83 8.26
N THR A 349 21.51 7.07 8.07
CA THR A 349 21.23 8.21 8.93
C THR A 349 20.43 9.24 8.13
N LEU A 350 19.18 9.44 8.52
CA LEU A 350 18.26 10.38 7.88
C LEU A 350 18.11 11.63 8.77
N THR A 351 18.32 12.81 8.20
CA THR A 351 18.18 14.09 8.92
C THR A 351 16.96 14.83 8.40
N PHE A 352 16.07 15.19 9.32
CA PHE A 352 14.79 15.83 9.00
C PHE A 352 14.70 17.28 9.52
N ASP A 353 13.99 18.13 8.79
CA ASP A 353 13.49 19.41 9.28
C ASP A 353 12.15 19.18 9.99
N GLU A 354 12.16 19.16 11.32
CA GLU A 354 10.95 18.93 12.13
C GLU A 354 9.86 19.99 11.85
N SER A 355 10.20 21.19 11.38
CA SER A 355 9.20 22.23 11.07
C SER A 355 8.30 21.91 9.88
N LYS A 356 8.68 20.90 9.06
CA LYS A 356 7.92 20.44 7.91
C LYS A 356 6.92 19.33 8.22
N TYR A 357 6.88 18.86 9.46
CA TYR A 357 6.03 17.76 9.88
C TYR A 357 5.07 18.22 10.98
N SER A 358 3.84 17.73 10.91
CA SER A 358 2.94 17.73 12.06
C SER A 358 3.39 16.67 13.08
N ALA A 359 2.94 16.83 14.34
CA ALA A 359 3.32 15.93 15.44
C ALA A 359 3.08 14.45 15.08
N GLY A 360 4.10 13.61 15.25
CA GLY A 360 4.06 12.16 14.97
C GLY A 360 4.22 11.75 13.51
N ASN A 361 3.99 12.64 12.55
CA ASN A 361 4.10 12.29 11.13
C ASN A 361 5.56 12.03 10.71
N MET A 362 6.53 12.73 11.31
CA MET A 362 7.95 12.47 11.06
C MET A 362 8.36 11.04 11.45
N TYR A 363 7.90 10.56 12.61
CA TYR A 363 8.20 9.20 13.07
C TYR A 363 7.62 8.14 12.12
N LEU A 364 6.36 8.34 11.69
CA LEU A 364 5.71 7.42 10.76
C LEU A 364 6.44 7.42 9.41
N PHE A 365 6.74 8.59 8.87
CA PHE A 365 7.47 8.71 7.61
C PHE A 365 8.86 8.07 7.66
N ALA A 366 9.62 8.33 8.73
CA ALA A 366 10.92 7.69 8.94
C ALA A 366 10.81 6.17 9.11
N SER A 367 9.72 5.66 9.70
CA SER A 367 9.45 4.21 9.80
C SER A 367 9.17 3.57 8.43
N ILE A 368 8.52 4.29 7.52
CA ILE A 368 8.31 3.85 6.13
C ILE A 368 9.65 3.80 5.39
N LEU A 369 10.49 4.83 5.55
CA LEU A 369 11.83 4.86 4.96
C LEU A 369 12.73 3.76 5.53
N ASP A 370 12.62 3.45 6.83
CA ASP A 370 13.33 2.33 7.46
C ASP A 370 13.03 1.00 6.76
N ARG A 371 11.74 0.71 6.54
CA ARG A 371 11.32 -0.51 5.83
C ARG A 371 11.73 -0.50 4.37
N PHE A 372 11.55 0.62 3.68
CA PHE A 372 11.96 0.77 2.29
C PHE A 372 13.46 0.50 2.11
N LEU A 373 14.31 1.13 2.91
CA LEU A 373 15.77 0.99 2.83
C LEU A 373 16.24 -0.41 3.22
N ALA A 374 15.60 -1.04 4.21
CA ALA A 374 15.87 -2.43 4.56
C ALA A 374 15.57 -3.40 3.41
N LEU A 375 14.45 -3.19 2.72
CA LEU A 375 14.09 -3.97 1.54
C LEU A 375 15.05 -3.72 0.37
N TYR A 376 15.58 -2.50 0.25
CA TYR A 376 16.49 -2.09 -0.81
C TYR A 376 17.91 -2.63 -0.64
N CYS A 377 18.26 -3.18 0.53
CA CYS A 377 19.56 -3.79 0.74
C CYS A 377 19.80 -5.03 -0.12
N ASN A 378 21.05 -5.20 -0.53
CA ASN A 378 21.52 -6.39 -1.24
C ASN A 378 21.33 -7.66 -0.39
N ILE A 379 21.32 -8.80 -1.10
CA ILE A 379 21.33 -10.14 -0.51
C ILE A 379 22.48 -10.25 0.50
N ASN A 380 22.24 -10.90 1.64
CA ASN A 380 23.21 -11.07 2.72
C ASN A 380 23.74 -9.76 3.31
N SER A 381 22.90 -8.73 3.35
CA SER A 381 23.17 -7.45 4.00
C SER A 381 21.96 -7.04 4.87
N PHE A 382 22.15 -6.02 5.69
CA PHE A 382 21.09 -5.38 6.45
C PHE A 382 21.19 -3.86 6.40
N ASN A 383 20.07 -3.18 6.62
CA ASN A 383 20.06 -1.76 6.93
C ASN A 383 19.70 -1.54 8.39
N GLN A 384 20.34 -0.57 9.03
CA GLN A 384 19.90 -0.01 10.29
C GLN A 384 19.65 1.49 10.13
N THR A 385 18.41 1.92 10.32
CA THR A 385 18.02 3.31 10.14
C THR A 385 18.09 4.08 11.47
N SER A 386 18.62 5.29 11.42
CA SER A 386 18.55 6.27 12.52
C SER A 386 18.03 7.60 11.98
N ALA A 387 17.11 8.23 12.71
CA ALA A 387 16.57 9.54 12.37
C ALA A 387 17.12 10.62 13.32
N LEU A 388 17.58 11.72 12.74
CA LEU A 388 17.96 12.95 13.42
C LEU A 388 17.07 14.10 12.97
N THR A 389 17.08 15.17 13.75
CA THR A 389 16.44 16.44 13.40
C THR A 389 17.49 17.53 13.30
N SER A 390 17.25 18.55 12.48
CA SER A 390 18.13 19.73 12.40
C SER A 390 18.19 20.54 13.70
N LYS A 391 17.11 20.53 14.49
CA LYS A 391 16.96 21.39 15.69
C LYS A 391 17.45 20.73 16.99
N ARG A 392 17.25 19.42 17.14
CA ARG A 392 17.59 18.69 18.37
C ARG A 392 18.88 17.91 18.19
N LYS A 393 19.73 17.90 19.21
CA LYS A 393 20.96 17.11 19.23
C LYS A 393 20.65 15.64 19.49
N GLY A 394 21.42 14.75 18.86
CA GLY A 394 21.34 13.30 19.06
C GLY A 394 20.34 12.60 18.15
N VAL A 395 20.37 11.27 18.20
CA VAL A 395 19.47 10.40 17.44
C VAL A 395 18.10 10.40 18.12
N GLN A 396 17.08 10.82 17.39
CA GLN A 396 15.71 10.88 17.92
C GLN A 396 15.07 9.49 17.92
N TYR A 397 15.25 8.76 16.81
CA TYR A 397 14.74 7.41 16.67
C TYR A 397 15.79 6.51 16.05
N ARG A 398 15.84 5.26 16.51
CA ARG A 398 16.67 4.20 15.94
C ARG A 398 15.83 2.95 15.80
N TRP A 399 15.75 2.44 14.57
CA TRP A 399 15.09 1.17 14.28
C TRP A 399 16.11 0.03 14.40
N PRO A 400 15.67 -1.20 14.70
CA PRO A 400 16.55 -2.35 14.72
C PRO A 400 17.16 -2.61 13.34
N ALA A 401 18.27 -3.35 13.30
CA ALA A 401 18.82 -3.84 12.03
C ALA A 401 17.82 -4.77 11.34
N ARG A 402 17.60 -4.57 10.03
CA ARG A 402 16.66 -5.33 9.22
C ARG A 402 17.32 -5.82 7.93
N GLY A 403 17.16 -7.10 7.64
CA GLY A 403 17.47 -7.66 6.32
C GLY A 403 16.35 -7.39 5.32
N GLY A 404 16.62 -7.63 4.04
CA GLY A 404 15.61 -7.61 2.98
C GLY A 404 14.66 -8.83 3.03
N LEU A 405 13.84 -9.01 1.98
CA LEU A 405 12.86 -10.09 1.89
C LEU A 405 13.48 -11.50 1.78
N GLN A 406 14.74 -11.59 1.40
CA GLN A 406 15.42 -12.87 1.27
C GLN A 406 16.10 -13.24 2.60
N ARG A 407 15.89 -14.49 3.04
CA ARG A 407 16.67 -15.05 4.15
C ARG A 407 18.15 -14.95 3.78
N ILE A 408 18.93 -14.43 4.71
CA ILE A 408 20.37 -14.33 4.57
C ILE A 408 20.92 -15.74 4.66
N LEU A 409 21.74 -16.11 3.67
CA LEU A 409 22.30 -17.46 3.47
C LEU A 409 23.34 -17.82 4.52
#